data_AF-A0A969IF46-F1
#
_entry.id   AF-A0A969IF46-F1
#
_cell.length_a   1.000
_cell.length_b   1.000
_cell.length_c   1.000
_cell.angle_alpha   90.00
_cell.angle_beta   90.00
_cell.angle_gamma   90.00
#
_symmetry.space_group_name_H-M   'P 1'
#
loop_
_entity.id
_entity.type
_entity.pdbx_description
1 polymer ?
#
loop_
_entity_poly.entity_id
_entity_poly.type
_entity_poly.pdbx_seq_one_letter_code
_entity_poly.pdbx_strand_id
1 'polypeptide(L)' 'MIHNIIRDRPTRLFIILGGFFIANAIIAEIIGVKIFSLEDTFGYPKADFSLFGSEHLSFSLSVGVLPWPVVFVMTDI' A
#
# COMPACT_ATOMS: atom_id res chain seq x y z
N MET A 1 -5.33 -22.40 -28.00
CA MET A 1 -5.47 -20.95 -27.71
C MET A 1 -4.89 -20.57 -26.35
N ILE A 2 -5.40 -21.09 -25.23
CA ILE A 2 -4.91 -20.77 -23.86
C ILE A 2 -3.42 -21.14 -23.66
N HIS A 3 -2.99 -22.29 -24.20
CA HIS A 3 -1.59 -22.73 -24.13
C HIS A 3 -0.60 -21.75 -24.80
N ASN A 4 -1.03 -20.97 -25.80
CA ASN A 4 -0.16 -20.00 -26.46
C ASN A 4 -0.03 -18.71 -25.62
N ILE A 5 -1.09 -18.33 -24.90
CA ILE A 5 -1.14 -17.18 -24.00
C ILE A 5 -0.17 -17.38 -22.82
N ILE A 6 -0.12 -18.60 -22.26
CA ILE A 6 0.78 -18.93 -21.13
C ILE A 6 2.23 -19.10 -21.59
N ARG A 7 2.46 -19.47 -22.86
CA ARG A 7 3.80 -19.65 -23.43
C ARG A 7 4.47 -18.31 -23.80
N ASP A 8 3.66 -17.28 -24.04
CA ASP A 8 4.13 -15.94 -24.31
C ASP A 8 4.70 -15.29 -23.04
N ARG A 9 5.98 -14.91 -23.07
CA ARG A 9 6.71 -14.45 -21.87
C ARG A 9 6.13 -13.15 -21.30
N PRO A 10 5.83 -12.11 -22.11
CA PRO A 10 5.19 -10.88 -21.63
C PRO A 10 3.82 -11.16 -20.99
N THR A 11 2.98 -11.95 -21.66
CA THR A 11 1.64 -12.25 -21.17
C THR A 11 1.68 -13.02 -19.85
N ARG A 12 2.59 -13.99 -19.71
CA ARG A 12 2.77 -14.72 -18.45
C ARG A 12 3.23 -13.80 -17.31
N LEU A 13 4.17 -12.88 -17.58
CA LEU A 13 4.64 -11.91 -16.59
C LEU A 13 3.49 -10.98 -16.16
N PHE A 14 2.72 -10.46 -17.12
CA PHE A 14 1.57 -9.61 -16.85
C PHE A 14 0.52 -10.29 -15.95
N ILE A 15 0.18 -11.55 -16.23
CA ILE A 15 -0.79 -12.30 -15.42
C ILE A 15 -0.28 -12.47 -13.98
N ILE A 16 1.01 -12.79 -13.80
CA ILE A 16 1.60 -12.99 -12.47
C ILE A 16 1.67 -11.67 -11.70
N LEU A 17 2.19 -10.61 -12.31
CA LEU A 17 2.31 -9.29 -11.68
C LEU A 17 0.93 -8.68 -11.39
N GLY A 18 -0.02 -8.82 -12.31
CA GLY A 18 -1.41 -8.39 -12.13
C GLY A 18 -2.12 -9.14 -11.00
N GLY A 19 -1.93 -10.47 -10.91
CA GLY A 19 -2.45 -11.26 -9.80
C GLY A 19 -1.84 -10.86 -8.45
N PHE A 20 -0.53 -10.63 -8.41
CA PHE A 20 0.16 -10.12 -7.22
C PHE A 20 -0.34 -8.73 -6.81
N PHE A 21 -0.51 -7.82 -7.76
CA PHE A 21 -1.05 -6.48 -7.53
C PHE A 21 -2.45 -6.53 -6.89
N ILE A 22 -3.37 -7.31 -7.48
CA ILE A 22 -4.74 -7.44 -6.98
C ILE A 22 -4.77 -8.04 -5.58
N ALA A 23 -3.98 -9.09 -5.32
CA ALA A 23 -3.91 -9.71 -4.00
C ALA A 23 -3.42 -8.71 -2.94
N ASN A 24 -2.39 -7.91 -3.25
CA ASN A 24 -1.91 -6.88 -2.33
C ASN A 24 -2.91 -5.74 -2.14
N ALA A 25 -3.64 -5.32 -3.18
CA ALA A 25 -4.68 -4.30 -3.07
C ALA A 25 -5.82 -4.75 -2.14
N ILE A 26 -6.26 -6.01 -2.26
CA ILE A 26 -7.28 -6.58 -1.37
C ILE A 26 -6.77 -6.63 0.08
N ILE A 27 -5.53 -7.08 0.30
CA ILE A 27 -4.94 -7.12 1.63
C ILE A 27 -4.83 -5.70 2.22
N ALA A 28 -4.36 -4.73 1.43
CA ALA A 28 -4.23 -3.34 1.82
C ALA A 28 -5.56 -2.73 2.27
N GLU A 29 -6.65 -3.02 1.55
CA GLU A 29 -8.00 -2.56 1.92
C GLU A 29 -8.48 -3.20 3.24
N ILE A 30 -8.26 -4.51 3.43
CA ILE A 30 -8.67 -5.22 4.65
C ILE A 30 -7.91 -4.71 5.87
N ILE A 31 -6.59 -4.51 5.77
CA ILE A 31 -5.78 -3.99 6.87
C ILE A 31 -5.95 -2.46 7.02
N GLY A 32 -6.47 -1.79 5.99
CA GLY A 32 -6.61 -0.34 5.91
C GLY A 32 -7.60 0.27 6.89
N VAL A 33 -8.48 -0.55 7.47
CA VAL A 33 -9.40 -0.13 8.54
C VAL A 33 -8.65 0.23 9.83
N LYS A 34 -7.41 -0.25 9.99
CA LYS A 34 -6.56 0.10 11.13
C LYS A 34 -5.84 1.42 10.86
N ILE A 35 -5.92 2.34 11.82
CA ILE A 35 -5.15 3.58 11.82
C ILE A 35 -3.97 3.40 12.76
N PHE A 36 -2.78 3.84 12.34
CA PHE A 36 -1.59 3.91 13.16
C PHE A 36 -1.02 5.32 13.11
N SER A 37 -0.45 5.77 14.24
CA SER A 37 0.38 6.97 14.24
C SER A 37 1.83 6.55 14.05
N LEU A 38 2.51 7.18 13.08
CA LEU A 38 3.94 7.02 12.90
C LEU A 38 4.70 7.50 14.15
N GLU A 39 4.25 8.61 14.74
CA GLU A 39 4.87 9.25 15.90
C GLU A 39 4.82 8.31 17.12
N ASP A 40 3.65 7.71 17.37
CA ASP A 40 3.45 6.74 18.45
C ASP A 40 4.28 5.46 18.21
N THR A 41 4.47 5.05 16.95
CA THR A 41 5.26 3.86 16.59
C THR A 41 6.76 4.07 16.82
N PHE A 42 7.27 5.29 16.58
CA PHE A 42 8.67 5.65 16.80
C PHE A 42 8.95 6.21 18.21
N GLY A 43 7.92 6.36 19.05
CA GLY A 43 8.04 6.86 20.43
C GLY A 43 8.30 8.37 20.52
N TYR A 44 7.99 9.12 19.47
CA TYR A 44 8.11 10.58 19.47
C TYR A 44 6.82 11.22 19.98
N PRO A 45 6.91 12.40 20.64
CA PRO A 45 5.72 13.18 20.97
C PRO A 45 4.98 13.54 19.68
N LYS A 46 3.64 13.46 19.71
CA LYS A 46 2.78 13.81 18.57
C LYS A 46 3.13 15.21 18.08
N ALA A 47 3.25 15.38 16.77
CA ALA A 47 3.57 16.67 16.20
C ALA A 47 2.38 17.61 16.44
N ASP A 48 2.48 18.53 17.39
CA ASP A 48 1.45 19.54 17.63
C ASP A 48 1.54 20.63 16.57
N PHE A 49 1.01 20.37 15.37
CA PHE A 49 0.88 21.39 14.33
C PHE A 49 -0.56 21.88 14.23
N SER A 50 -0.73 23.20 14.27
CA SER A 50 -2.01 23.86 14.05
C SER A 50 -2.14 24.27 12.58
N LEU A 51 -3.19 23.81 11.92
CA LEU A 51 -3.51 24.15 10.53
C LEU A 51 -4.96 24.64 10.46
N PHE A 52 -5.18 25.81 9.84
CA PHE A 52 -6.51 26.41 9.63
C PHE A 52 -7.43 26.44 10.88
N GLY A 53 -6.87 26.68 12.07
CA GLY A 53 -7.65 26.77 13.32
C GLY A 53 -8.01 25.41 13.95
N SER A 54 -7.52 24.30 13.39
CA SER A 54 -7.53 22.99 14.06
C SER A 54 -6.23 22.77 14.82
N GLU A 55 -6.32 22.71 16.15
CA GLU A 55 -5.22 22.38 17.05
C GLU A 55 -5.13 20.85 17.24
N HIS A 56 -3.92 20.33 17.51
CA HIS A 56 -3.64 18.91 17.74
C HIS A 56 -3.83 17.97 16.51
N LEU A 57 -3.43 18.37 15.30
CA LEU A 57 -3.33 17.39 14.22
C LEU A 57 -2.18 16.42 14.50
N SER A 58 -2.40 15.12 14.31
CA SER A 58 -1.36 14.09 14.43
C SER A 58 -1.22 13.32 13.13
N PHE A 59 -0.04 12.75 12.86
CA PHE A 59 0.19 11.91 11.68
C PHE A 59 -0.45 10.53 11.83
N SER A 60 -1.78 10.49 11.73
CA SER A 60 -2.58 9.27 11.70
C SER A 60 -2.71 8.77 10.25
N LEU A 61 -2.15 7.60 9.97
CA LEU A 61 -2.18 6.97 8.65
C LEU A 61 -2.93 5.64 8.71
N SER A 62 -3.57 5.25 7.62
CA SER A 62 -4.10 3.91 7.47
C SER A 62 -2.96 2.91 7.29
N VAL A 63 -3.02 1.78 8.00
CA VAL A 63 -2.07 0.66 7.86
C VAL A 63 -2.06 0.11 6.43
N GLY A 64 -3.15 0.29 5.68
CA GLY A 64 -3.26 -0.06 4.27
C GLY A 64 -2.29 0.68 3.35
N VAL A 65 -1.64 1.75 3.83
CA VAL A 65 -0.63 2.48 3.07
C VAL A 65 0.73 1.73 3.01
N LEU A 66 0.99 0.84 3.97
CA LEU A 66 2.30 0.17 4.11
C LEU A 66 2.69 -0.77 2.95
N PRO A 67 1.79 -1.54 2.31
CA PRO A 67 2.18 -2.45 1.23
C PRO A 67 2.58 -1.73 -0.08
N TRP A 68 2.10 -0.51 -0.32
CA TRP A 68 2.22 0.15 -1.62
C TRP A 68 3.64 0.37 -2.13
N PRO A 69 4.63 0.81 -1.31
CA PRO A 69 6.01 0.96 -1.79
C PRO A 69 6.60 -0.33 -2.35
N VAL A 70 6.27 -1.47 -1.73
CA VAL A 70 6.74 -2.79 -2.17
C VAL A 70 6.04 -3.20 -3.46
N VAL A 71 4.72 -3.01 -3.53
CA VAL A 71 3.93 -3.35 -4.71
C VAL A 71 4.37 -2.52 -5.92
N PHE A 72 4.51 -1.20 -5.76
CA PHE A 72 4.95 -0.31 -6.85
C PHE A 72 6.31 -0.72 -7.40
N VAL A 73 7.31 -0.95 -6.55
CA VAL A 73 8.64 -1.38 -7.01
C VAL A 73 8.60 -2.71 -7.76
N MET A 74 7.73 -3.65 -7.36
CA MET A 74 7.62 -4.95 -8.01
C MET A 74 6.84 -4.93 -9.32
N THR A 75 5.83 -4.05 -9.46
CA THR A 75 4.94 -4.04 -10.63
C THR A 75 5.36 -3.06 -11.72
N ASP A 76 6.27 -2.14 -11.44
CA ASP A 76 6.78 -1.13 -12.40
C ASP A 76 7.99 -1.65 -13.24
N ILE A 77 8.10 -2.98 -13.39
CA ILE A 77 9.08 -3.71 -14.21
C ILE A 77 8.54 -3.93 -15.63
#